data_AF-A0A2D6PJU1-F1
#
_entry.id   AF-A0A2D6PJU1-F1
#
_cell.length_a   1.000
_cell.length_b   1.000
_cell.length_c   1.000
_cell.angle_alpha   90.00
_cell.angle_beta   90.00
_cell.angle_gamma   90.00
#
_symmetry.space_group_name_H-M   'P 1'
#
loop_
_entity.id
_entity.type
_entity.pdbx_description
1 polymer ?
#
loop_
_entity_poly.entity_id
_entity_poly.type
_entity_poly.pdbx_seq_one_letter_code
_entity_poly.pdbx_strand_id
1 'polypeptide(L)'
;MQLKPLARSLAVALSIVVIAGCSSTGGTQDGDSYGSQDGSSMGSNTSGVGTSGQYGSTSGSGAGAGQQADSRIPEVRTIYFDYDRDTIKSEYESVVMAHARYLRANPNARVVLHGHTDERGTREYNMALGERRAGAVQRFLNIQGVSPSQMSVVSYGEER
;
A
#
# COMPACT_ATOMS: atom_id res chain seq x y z
N MET A 1 -53.93 -7.56 -2.25
CA MET A 1 -54.05 -8.47 -3.44
C MET A 1 -54.37 -7.58 -4.64
N GLN A 2 -53.67 -7.47 -5.76
CA GLN A 2 -52.45 -8.05 -6.34
C GLN A 2 -51.98 -7.04 -7.42
N LEU A 3 -50.71 -6.63 -7.41
CA LEU A 3 -49.64 -6.95 -8.38
C LEU A 3 -49.66 -6.20 -9.73
N LYS A 4 -48.54 -5.49 -9.99
CA LYS A 4 -48.16 -4.76 -11.20
C LYS A 4 -47.79 -5.73 -12.34
N PRO A 5 -48.08 -5.46 -13.61
CA PRO A 5 -47.55 -6.24 -14.71
C PRO A 5 -46.14 -5.76 -15.10
N LEU A 6 -45.18 -6.65 -14.87
CA LEU A 6 -43.80 -6.61 -15.35
C LEU A 6 -43.80 -6.76 -16.88
N ALA A 7 -43.42 -5.70 -17.58
CA ALA A 7 -43.17 -5.75 -19.01
C ALA A 7 -41.73 -6.24 -19.27
N ARG A 8 -41.66 -7.55 -19.52
CA ARG A 8 -40.92 -8.21 -20.63
C ARG A 8 -39.40 -8.04 -20.71
N SER A 9 -38.75 -9.06 -20.18
CA SER A 9 -37.43 -9.61 -20.51
C SER A 9 -37.23 -9.93 -22.00
N LEU A 10 -36.06 -9.59 -22.54
CA LEU A 10 -35.24 -10.24 -23.61
C LEU A 10 -34.09 -9.25 -23.92
N ALA A 11 -32.80 -9.54 -24.13
CA ALA A 11 -31.97 -10.72 -24.27
C ALA A 11 -30.49 -10.26 -24.02
N VAL A 12 -29.68 -11.01 -23.27
CA VAL A 12 -28.55 -11.86 -23.71
C VAL A 12 -27.34 -11.13 -24.34
N ALA A 13 -26.20 -11.24 -23.66
CA ALA A 13 -24.82 -11.51 -24.15
C ALA A 13 -23.82 -10.85 -23.16
N LEU A 14 -23.37 -11.51 -22.10
CA LEU A 14 -22.24 -12.45 -22.06
C LEU A 14 -21.06 -12.05 -22.96
N SER A 15 -20.13 -11.27 -22.39
CA SER A 15 -18.74 -11.23 -22.84
C SER A 15 -17.83 -11.00 -21.64
N ILE A 16 -17.51 -12.10 -20.97
CA ILE A 16 -16.39 -12.22 -20.04
C ILE A 16 -15.12 -12.20 -20.91
N VAL A 17 -14.34 -11.12 -20.82
CA VAL A 17 -12.95 -11.11 -21.31
C VAL A 17 -12.05 -11.19 -20.09
N VAL A 18 -11.53 -12.40 -19.85
CA VAL A 18 -10.45 -12.66 -18.89
C VAL A 18 -9.15 -12.20 -19.53
N ILE A 19 -8.57 -11.12 -19.02
CA ILE A 19 -7.19 -10.74 -19.34
C ILE A 19 -6.29 -11.54 -18.40
N ALA A 20 -5.63 -12.56 -18.95
CA ALA A 20 -4.54 -13.28 -18.33
C ALA A 20 -3.21 -12.82 -18.97
N GLY A 21 -2.26 -12.40 -18.13
CA GLY A 21 -0.87 -12.09 -18.51
C GLY A 21 -0.26 -11.09 -17.53
N CYS A 22 0.93 -11.25 -16.96
CA CYS A 22 1.96 -12.29 -17.07
C CYS A 22 2.73 -12.32 -15.73
N SER A 23 2.95 -13.51 -15.18
CA SER A 23 3.92 -13.73 -14.10
C SER A 23 5.29 -14.07 -14.72
N SER A 24 6.29 -13.22 -14.50
CA SER A 24 7.69 -13.50 -14.86
C SER A 24 8.30 -14.48 -13.86
N THR A 25 8.30 -15.78 -14.19
CA THR A 25 9.16 -16.77 -13.54
C THR A 25 10.23 -17.21 -14.52
N GLY A 26 11.48 -17.12 -14.06
CA GLY A 26 12.70 -17.40 -14.81
C GLY A 26 12.77 -18.81 -15.38
N GLY A 27 13.47 -18.91 -16.50
CA GLY A 27 13.72 -20.15 -17.21
C GLY A 27 14.75 -21.03 -16.52
N THR A 28 14.57 -22.33 -16.71
CA THR A 28 15.63 -23.35 -16.61
C THR A 28 15.30 -24.54 -17.49
N GLN A 29 16.31 -24.94 -18.27
CA GLN A 29 16.63 -26.30 -18.71
C GLN A 29 15.79 -26.95 -19.82
N ASP A 30 16.16 -26.62 -21.06
CA ASP A 30 16.10 -27.59 -22.17
C ASP A 30 17.49 -28.21 -22.31
N GLY A 31 17.55 -29.54 -22.19
CA GLY A 31 18.76 -30.34 -22.28
C GLY A 31 18.57 -31.43 -23.33
N ASP A 32 19.08 -31.18 -24.52
CA ASP A 32 19.11 -32.14 -25.62
C ASP A 32 20.50 -32.13 -26.28
N SER A 33 21.17 -33.26 -26.10
CA SER A 33 22.49 -33.57 -26.64
C SER A 33 22.36 -33.99 -28.11
N TYR A 34 23.10 -33.32 -29.00
CA TYR A 34 23.60 -33.93 -30.22
C TYR A 34 24.92 -33.26 -30.61
N GLY A 35 25.95 -34.08 -30.80
CA GLY A 35 27.33 -33.63 -30.96
C GLY A 35 27.66 -33.06 -32.33
N SER A 36 28.74 -32.28 -32.38
CA SER A 36 29.73 -32.28 -33.47
C SER A 36 31.00 -31.54 -32.99
N GLN A 37 32.13 -32.22 -33.13
CA GLN A 37 33.48 -31.68 -32.95
C GLN A 37 33.82 -30.74 -34.11
N ASP A 38 34.52 -29.63 -33.84
CA ASP A 38 35.76 -29.23 -34.54
C ASP A 38 36.34 -27.90 -33.97
N GLY A 39 37.66 -27.83 -33.84
CA GLY A 39 38.42 -26.62 -34.22
C GLY A 39 38.71 -25.51 -33.21
N SER A 40 39.93 -25.58 -32.64
CA SER A 40 40.88 -24.45 -32.43
C SER A 40 40.69 -23.40 -31.31
N SER A 41 41.58 -23.55 -30.30
CA SER A 41 42.39 -22.53 -29.60
C SER A 41 42.14 -21.03 -29.84
N MET A 42 41.98 -20.28 -28.75
CA MET A 42 42.94 -19.24 -28.33
C MET A 42 42.60 -18.74 -26.93
N GLY A 43 43.54 -18.97 -26.01
CA GLY A 43 43.51 -18.36 -24.68
C GLY A 43 43.93 -16.91 -24.73
N SER A 44 43.43 -16.11 -23.81
CA SER A 44 44.11 -14.92 -23.32
C SER A 44 43.66 -14.65 -21.89
N ASN A 45 44.50 -15.13 -20.99
CA ASN A 45 44.50 -14.77 -19.58
C ASN A 45 45.15 -13.38 -19.50
N THR A 46 44.41 -12.37 -19.08
CA THR A 46 45.02 -11.12 -18.60
C THR A 46 44.47 -10.79 -17.23
N SER A 47 45.19 -11.27 -16.22
CA SER A 47 45.14 -10.76 -14.86
C SER A 47 45.77 -9.37 -14.85
N GLY A 48 44.97 -8.35 -14.55
CA GLY A 48 45.42 -7.00 -14.22
C GLY A 48 44.79 -6.62 -12.88
N VAL A 49 45.61 -6.60 -11.85
CA VAL A 49 45.30 -6.37 -10.43
C VAL A 49 45.39 -4.88 -10.08
N GLY A 50 44.48 -4.43 -9.20
CA GLY A 50 44.58 -3.23 -8.35
C GLY A 50 43.62 -2.10 -8.78
N THR A 51 42.86 -1.41 -7.93
CA THR A 51 42.79 -1.34 -6.46
C THR A 51 41.54 -0.55 -6.06
N SER A 52 41.01 -0.86 -4.86
CA SER A 52 40.10 -0.10 -3.98
C SER A 52 38.65 0.16 -4.41
N GLY A 53 37.75 -0.57 -3.75
CA GLY A 53 36.31 -0.31 -3.68
C GLY A 53 35.64 -1.29 -2.70
N GLN A 54 36.09 -1.27 -1.44
CA GLN A 54 35.66 -2.16 -0.37
C GLN A 54 34.25 -1.81 0.11
N TYR A 55 33.23 -2.55 -0.34
CA TYR A 55 31.93 -2.66 0.34
C TYR A 55 31.84 -4.06 0.93
N GLY A 56 31.94 -4.13 2.26
CA GLY A 56 31.94 -5.38 3.01
C GLY A 56 30.61 -6.11 2.88
N SER A 57 30.65 -7.27 2.23
CA SER A 57 29.72 -8.36 2.50
C SER A 57 29.98 -8.89 3.90
N THR A 58 29.00 -8.70 4.79
CA THR A 58 28.82 -9.60 5.93
C THR A 58 27.65 -10.50 5.62
N SER A 59 27.97 -11.75 5.32
CA SER A 59 27.03 -12.87 5.38
C SER A 59 26.48 -12.96 6.80
N GLY A 60 25.17 -12.76 6.94
CA GLY A 60 24.43 -12.92 8.17
C GLY A 60 23.11 -13.62 7.87
N SER A 61 23.10 -14.91 8.10
CA SER A 61 21.94 -15.79 8.17
C SER A 61 20.79 -15.14 8.98
N GLY A 62 19.57 -15.15 8.43
CA GLY A 62 18.41 -14.64 9.16
C GLY A 62 17.14 -14.59 8.33
N ALA A 63 16.47 -15.73 8.22
CA ALA A 63 15.07 -15.79 7.87
C ALA A 63 14.26 -14.79 8.72
N GLY A 64 13.43 -13.97 8.07
CA GLY A 64 12.47 -13.09 8.73
C GLY A 64 13.12 -12.05 9.64
N ALA A 65 13.40 -10.86 9.10
CA ALA A 65 13.23 -9.66 9.90
C ALA A 65 11.74 -9.57 10.24
N GLY A 66 11.33 -10.34 11.26
CA GLY A 66 10.11 -10.09 11.99
C GLY A 66 10.17 -8.61 12.31
N GLN A 67 9.33 -7.87 11.61
CA GLN A 67 8.94 -6.54 12.01
C GLN A 67 8.40 -6.77 13.42
N GLN A 68 9.27 -6.60 14.41
CA GLN A 68 8.86 -6.57 15.80
C GLN A 68 7.82 -5.47 15.78
N ALA A 69 6.55 -5.88 15.84
CA ALA A 69 5.43 -4.97 15.85
C ALA A 69 5.73 -4.10 17.05
N ASP A 70 6.21 -2.89 16.79
CA ASP A 70 6.44 -1.93 17.83
C ASP A 70 5.06 -1.69 18.41
N SER A 71 4.76 -2.36 19.53
CA SER A 71 3.48 -2.32 20.20
C SER A 71 3.25 -0.96 20.85
N ARG A 72 4.15 0.01 20.62
CA ARG A 72 4.01 1.39 21.09
C ARG A 72 3.12 2.16 20.13
N ILE A 73 2.21 2.94 20.71
CA ILE A 73 1.40 3.91 19.96
C ILE A 73 2.34 5.00 19.45
N PRO A 74 2.33 5.35 18.16
CA PRO A 74 3.15 6.46 17.66
C PRO A 74 2.80 7.79 18.37
N GLU A 75 3.82 8.61 18.59
CA GLU A 75 3.69 9.88 19.32
C GLU A 75 3.01 10.97 18.47
N VAL A 76 3.34 11.03 17.18
CA VAL A 76 2.78 12.00 16.24
C VAL A 76 1.37 11.58 15.87
N ARG A 77 0.36 12.32 16.33
CA ARG A 77 -1.07 12.00 16.12
C ARG A 77 -1.82 13.05 15.29
N THR A 78 -1.11 14.06 14.82
CA THR A 78 -1.66 15.16 14.03
C THR A 78 -1.08 15.12 12.63
N ILE A 79 -1.96 15.19 11.63
CA ILE A 79 -1.62 15.18 10.20
C ILE A 79 -2.13 16.49 9.63
N TYR A 80 -1.23 17.27 9.04
CA TYR A 80 -1.58 18.53 8.40
C TYR A 80 -1.87 18.34 6.92
N PHE A 81 -2.77 19.17 6.42
CA PHE A 81 -3.19 19.19 5.02
C PHE A 81 -2.95 20.55 4.42
N ASP A 82 -2.72 20.58 3.11
CA ASP A 82 -2.68 21.83 2.37
C ASP A 82 -4.08 22.46 2.28
N TYR A 83 -4.10 23.74 1.94
CA TYR A 83 -5.35 24.50 1.78
C TYR A 83 -6.26 23.85 0.74
N ASP A 84 -7.54 23.65 1.10
CA ASP A 84 -8.55 22.99 0.28
C ASP A 84 -8.10 21.63 -0.28
N ARG A 85 -7.36 20.85 0.53
CA ARG A 85 -6.94 19.49 0.19
C ARG A 85 -7.26 18.51 1.31
N ASP A 86 -7.52 17.28 0.91
CA ASP A 86 -7.67 16.08 1.75
C ASP A 86 -6.62 15.00 1.40
N THR A 87 -5.63 15.33 0.58
CA THR A 87 -4.53 14.44 0.25
C THR A 87 -3.51 14.39 1.39
N ILE A 88 -3.18 13.19 1.85
CA ILE A 88 -2.13 12.98 2.85
C ILE A 88 -0.78 13.24 2.19
N LYS A 89 0.01 14.15 2.76
CA LYS A 89 1.37 14.45 2.27
C LYS A 89 2.30 13.25 2.55
N SER A 90 3.28 13.04 1.66
CA SER A 90 4.24 11.93 1.77
C SER A 90 5.01 11.91 3.09
N GLU A 91 5.27 13.07 3.68
CA GLU A 91 5.91 13.21 5.00
C GLU A 91 5.14 12.50 6.14
N TYR A 92 3.81 12.34 6.00
CA TYR A 92 2.98 11.65 7.00
C TYR A 92 2.74 10.17 6.69
N GLU A 93 3.08 9.66 5.51
CA GLU A 93 2.81 8.26 5.16
C GLU A 93 3.47 7.28 6.14
N SER A 94 4.72 7.55 6.53
CA SER A 94 5.44 6.73 7.51
C SER A 94 4.76 6.70 8.88
N VAL A 95 4.19 7.82 9.31
CA VAL A 95 3.45 7.98 10.56
C VAL A 95 2.13 7.21 10.49
N VAL A 96 1.36 7.37 9.41
CA VAL A 96 0.08 6.66 9.24
C VAL A 96 0.31 5.15 9.14
N MET A 97 1.37 4.71 8.45
CA MET A 97 1.79 3.30 8.43
C MET A 97 2.15 2.76 9.81
N ALA A 98 2.80 3.56 10.65
CA ALA A 98 3.11 3.16 12.02
C ALA A 98 1.83 2.94 12.86
N HIS A 99 0.82 3.80 12.70
CA HIS A 99 -0.50 3.59 13.33
C HIS A 99 -1.19 2.34 12.80
N ALA A 100 -1.10 2.07 11.48
CA ALA A 100 -1.66 0.86 10.91
C ALA A 100 -1.01 -0.40 11.49
N ARG A 101 0.32 -0.41 11.67
CA ARG A 101 1.03 -1.51 12.34
C ARG A 101 0.54 -1.70 13.77
N TYR A 102 0.45 -0.62 14.54
CA TYR A 102 -0.06 -0.67 15.91
C TYR A 102 -1.48 -1.23 15.99
N LEU A 103 -2.41 -0.70 15.17
CA LEU A 103 -3.82 -1.13 15.20
C LEU A 103 -4.00 -2.58 14.79
N ARG A 104 -3.24 -3.07 13.80
CA ARG A 104 -3.26 -4.48 13.39
C ARG A 104 -2.69 -5.42 14.46
N ALA A 105 -1.66 -4.98 15.17
CA ALA A 105 -1.09 -5.74 16.28
C ALA A 105 -2.00 -5.75 17.52
N ASN A 106 -2.96 -4.82 17.60
CA ASN A 106 -3.85 -4.65 18.75
C ASN A 106 -5.33 -4.66 18.32
N PRO A 107 -5.94 -5.83 18.06
CA PRO A 107 -7.32 -5.92 17.55
C PRO A 107 -8.40 -5.28 18.44
N ASN A 108 -8.11 -5.16 19.74
CA ASN A 108 -9.00 -4.52 20.71
C ASN A 108 -8.85 -2.99 20.76
N ALA A 109 -7.78 -2.44 20.19
CA ALA A 109 -7.57 -1.00 20.13
C ALA A 109 -8.55 -0.37 19.14
N ARG A 110 -9.07 0.80 19.51
CA ARG A 110 -9.96 1.62 18.67
C ARG A 110 -9.40 3.04 18.59
N VAL A 111 -9.66 3.70 17.47
CA VAL A 111 -9.25 5.07 17.21
C VAL A 111 -10.44 5.86 16.66
N VAL A 112 -10.54 7.12 17.08
CA VAL A 112 -11.44 8.09 16.47
C VAL A 112 -10.58 9.07 15.68
N LEU A 113 -10.90 9.24 14.40
CA LEU A 113 -10.23 10.14 13.48
C LEU A 113 -11.00 11.44 13.45
N HIS A 114 -10.41 12.49 14.01
CA HIS A 114 -11.01 13.82 14.05
C HIS A 114 -10.57 14.65 12.84
N GLY A 115 -11.55 15.17 12.09
CA GLY A 115 -11.34 16.04 10.95
C GLY A 115 -11.53 17.51 11.32
N HIS A 116 -10.53 18.32 11.03
CA HIS A 116 -10.50 19.75 11.36
C HIS A 116 -10.18 20.60 10.12
N THR A 117 -10.63 21.85 10.16
CA THR A 117 -10.34 22.88 9.16
C THR A 117 -10.02 24.20 9.84
N ASP A 118 -9.47 25.14 9.08
CA ASP A 118 -9.41 26.54 9.51
C ASP A 118 -10.78 27.23 9.34
N GLU A 119 -10.88 28.46 9.82
CA GLU A 119 -12.12 29.28 9.85
C GLU A 119 -12.54 29.87 8.49
N ARG A 120 -11.82 29.57 7.40
CA ARG A 120 -12.12 30.16 6.09
C ARG A 120 -13.17 29.30 5.38
N GLY A 121 -14.24 29.95 4.95
CA GLY A 121 -15.32 29.31 4.19
C GLY A 121 -16.62 29.26 4.99
N THR A 122 -17.57 28.43 4.54
CA THR A 122 -18.80 28.20 5.30
C THR A 122 -18.60 27.02 6.25
N ARG A 123 -19.31 27.06 7.38
CA ARG A 123 -19.33 25.98 8.36
C ARG A 123 -19.64 24.62 7.72
N GLU A 124 -20.66 24.55 6.87
CA GLU A 124 -21.08 23.29 6.22
C GLU A 124 -20.00 22.74 5.30
N TYR A 125 -19.31 23.64 4.57
CA TYR A 125 -18.20 23.26 3.72
C TYR A 125 -17.03 22.74 4.54
N ASN A 126 -16.69 23.42 5.63
CA ASN A 126 -15.62 23.04 6.54
C ASN A 126 -15.93 21.71 7.26
N MET A 127 -17.17 21.48 7.66
CA MET A 127 -17.62 20.18 8.16
C MET A 127 -17.40 19.07 7.12
N ALA A 128 -17.78 19.30 5.86
CA ALA A 128 -17.56 18.33 4.80
C ALA A 128 -16.07 18.11 4.49
N LEU A 129 -15.24 19.16 4.52
CA LEU A 129 -13.80 19.06 4.28
C LEU A 129 -13.09 18.31 5.41
N GLY A 130 -13.42 18.58 6.67
CA GLY A 130 -12.92 17.82 7.81
C GLY A 130 -13.26 16.33 7.70
N GLU A 131 -14.49 16.00 7.31
CA GLU A 131 -14.94 14.62 7.10
C GLU A 131 -14.12 13.92 6.00
N ARG A 132 -13.88 14.61 4.86
CA ARG A 132 -13.05 14.08 3.78
C ARG A 132 -11.61 13.82 4.23
N ARG A 133 -11.01 14.73 5.00
CA ARG A 133 -9.64 14.63 5.54
C ARG A 133 -9.49 13.43 6.48
N ALA A 134 -10.37 13.31 7.48
CA ALA A 134 -10.36 12.18 8.39
C ALA A 134 -10.68 10.86 7.66
N GLY A 135 -11.60 10.90 6.69
CA GLY A 135 -11.89 9.80 5.79
C GLY A 135 -10.69 9.39 4.92
N ALA A 136 -9.83 10.31 4.50
CA ALA A 136 -8.60 10.00 3.76
C ALA A 136 -7.62 9.17 4.61
N VAL A 137 -7.44 9.55 5.88
CA VAL A 137 -6.64 8.78 6.83
C VAL A 137 -7.26 7.41 7.09
N GLN A 138 -8.59 7.34 7.28
CA GLN A 138 -9.30 6.07 7.46
C GLN A 138 -9.10 5.13 6.25
N ARG A 139 -9.24 5.65 5.04
CA ARG A 139 -9.01 4.89 3.80
C ARG A 139 -7.59 4.37 3.72
N PHE A 140 -6.59 5.20 4.05
CA PHE A 140 -5.19 4.77 4.09
C PHE A 140 -5.00 3.62 5.09
N LEU A 141 -5.51 3.75 6.31
CA LEU A 141 -5.41 2.70 7.34
C LEU A 141 -6.11 1.40 6.92
N ASN A 142 -7.28 1.49 6.29
CA ASN A 142 -8.00 0.34 5.73
C ASN A 142 -7.15 -0.38 4.66
N ILE A 143 -6.53 0.37 3.73
CA ILE A 143 -5.64 -0.19 2.70
C ILE A 143 -4.44 -0.91 3.33
N GLN A 144 -3.94 -0.40 4.46
CA GLN A 144 -2.86 -1.04 5.23
C GLN A 144 -3.33 -2.25 6.06
N GLY A 145 -4.62 -2.59 6.03
CA GLY A 145 -5.20 -3.78 6.65
C GLY A 145 -5.73 -3.58 8.06
N VAL A 146 -5.98 -2.34 8.50
CA VAL A 146 -6.69 -2.07 9.76
C VAL A 146 -8.18 -2.41 9.59
N SER A 147 -8.78 -3.06 10.60
CA SER A 147 -10.20 -3.39 10.54
C SER A 147 -11.07 -2.12 10.61
N PRO A 148 -12.11 -1.97 9.78
CA PRO A 148 -13.06 -0.86 9.88
C PRO A 148 -13.72 -0.74 11.25
N SER A 149 -13.90 -1.86 11.98
CA SER A 149 -14.48 -1.87 13.33
C SER A 149 -13.63 -1.18 14.40
N GLN A 150 -12.34 -0.95 14.11
CA GLN A 150 -11.41 -0.27 15.00
C GLN A 150 -11.43 1.26 14.79
N MET A 151 -12.13 1.76 13.78
CA MET A 151 -12.03 3.16 13.36
C MET A 151 -13.40 3.82 13.28
N SER A 152 -13.51 5.04 13.80
CA SER A 152 -14.63 5.94 13.51
C SER A 152 -14.10 7.28 13.03
N VAL A 153 -14.92 7.98 12.25
CA VAL A 153 -14.62 9.30 11.72
C VAL A 153 -15.59 10.30 12.33
N VAL A 154 -15.07 11.45 12.74
CA VAL A 154 -15.86 12.59 13.23
C VAL A 154 -15.25 13.86 12.66
N SER A 155 -16.03 14.66 11.96
CA SER A 155 -15.63 16.02 11.57
C SER A 155 -16.10 17.05 12.60
N TYR A 156 -15.20 17.96 12.97
CA TYR A 156 -15.52 19.17 13.73
C TYR A 156 -15.49 20.43 12.86
N GLY A 157 -15.06 20.32 11.59
CA GLY A 157 -14.87 21.47 10.73
C GLY A 157 -13.96 22.49 11.39
N GLU A 158 -14.43 23.74 11.46
CA GLU A 158 -13.70 24.88 12.04
C GLU A 158 -13.96 25.09 13.54
N GLU A 159 -14.79 24.26 14.17
CA GLU A 159 -15.28 24.53 15.52
C GLU A 159 -14.31 24.14 16.65
N ARG A 160 -13.32 23.27 16.37
CA ARG A 160 -12.40 22.70 17.37
C ARG A 160 -11.00 22.49 16.83
#